data_AF-A0A5K3EKF7-F1
#
_entry.id   AF-A0A5K3EKF7-F1
#
_cell.length_a   1.000
_cell.length_b   1.000
_cell.length_c   1.000
_cell.angle_alpha   90.00
_cell.angle_beta   90.00
_cell.angle_gamma   90.00
#
_symmetry.space_group_name_H-M   'P 1'
#
loop_
_entity.id
_entity.type
_entity.pdbx_description
1 polymer ?
#
loop_
_entity_poly.entity_id
_entity_poly.type
_entity_poly.pdbx_seq_one_letter_code
_entity_poly.pdbx_strand_id
1 'polypeptide(L)'
;RGATFEVELQKFREEFLKIAPFQYECEEPYGVLDEENTRIARMDLELAGIKRQAQLFEVALPDYRFLDNCRRELRLLKVVWDWVFFIRSTISAWHDTPWRLVNVDEMDFTLKLFSSKALRRLDKEVRAWPVFLGIEAEVRNMMTSLRAVSELQNPAIRGRHWSQLMAATKVRFVMDENTVLGDLINLNLHNFEDEVH
;
A
#
# COMPACT_ATOMS: atom_id res chain seq x y z
N ARG A 1 0.03 -26.84 -31.44
CA ARG A 1 0.82 -25.75 -30.79
C ARG A 1 -0.08 -24.57 -30.42
N GLY A 2 -0.93 -24.04 -31.30
CA GLY A 2 -1.89 -22.98 -30.96
C GLY A 2 -2.87 -23.32 -29.83
N ALA A 3 -3.57 -24.46 -29.91
CA ALA A 3 -4.53 -24.89 -28.87
C ALA A 3 -3.90 -25.10 -27.47
N THR A 4 -2.62 -25.51 -27.41
CA THR A 4 -1.89 -25.67 -26.15
C THR A 4 -1.57 -24.32 -25.51
N PHE A 5 -1.17 -23.34 -26.34
CA PHE A 5 -0.88 -21.98 -25.90
C PHE A 5 -2.12 -21.26 -25.39
N GLU A 6 -3.28 -21.46 -26.01
CA GLU A 6 -4.55 -20.87 -25.54
C GLU A 6 -4.94 -21.37 -24.15
N VAL A 7 -4.76 -22.66 -23.86
CA VAL A 7 -5.00 -23.24 -22.54
C VAL A 7 -4.04 -22.66 -21.50
N GLU A 8 -2.75 -22.52 -21.85
CA GLU A 8 -1.75 -21.92 -20.97
C GLU A 8 -2.04 -20.44 -20.70
N LEU A 9 -2.47 -19.69 -21.72
CA LEU A 9 -2.87 -18.30 -21.59
C LEU A 9 -4.09 -18.11 -20.69
N GLN A 10 -5.08 -18.98 -20.83
CA GLN A 10 -6.27 -18.96 -19.97
C GLN A 10 -5.90 -19.26 -18.52
N LYS A 11 -5.04 -20.25 -18.28
CA LYS A 11 -4.55 -20.58 -16.93
C LYS A 11 -3.77 -19.42 -16.33
N PHE A 12 -2.85 -18.82 -17.10
CA PHE A 12 -2.10 -17.64 -16.68
C PHE A 12 -3.03 -16.49 -16.29
N ARG A 13 -4.10 -16.27 -17.05
CA ARG A 13 -5.09 -15.23 -16.75
C ARG A 13 -5.78 -15.40 -15.40
N GLU A 14 -6.16 -16.62 -15.08
CA GLU A 14 -6.83 -16.93 -13.81
C GLU A 14 -5.89 -16.80 -12.60
N GLU A 15 -4.61 -17.08 -12.80
CA GLU A 15 -3.57 -16.95 -11.79
C GLU A 15 -3.13 -15.49 -11.59
N PHE A 16 -2.96 -14.73 -12.67
CA PHE A 16 -2.49 -13.35 -12.63
C PHE A 16 -3.40 -12.45 -11.78
N LEU A 17 -4.72 -12.62 -11.87
CA LEU A 17 -5.67 -11.84 -11.07
C LEU A 17 -5.64 -12.15 -9.56
N LYS A 18 -4.92 -13.19 -9.16
CA LYS A 18 -4.82 -13.68 -7.78
C LYS A 18 -3.42 -13.50 -7.20
N ILE A 19 -2.51 -12.85 -7.92
CA ILE A 19 -1.14 -12.64 -7.43
C ILE A 19 -1.16 -11.81 -6.15
N ALA A 20 -0.26 -12.13 -5.23
CA ALA A 20 -0.19 -11.50 -3.92
C ALA A 20 -0.08 -9.96 -3.97
N PRO A 21 0.65 -9.32 -4.92
CA PRO A 21 0.77 -7.86 -4.99
C PRO A 21 -0.54 -7.06 -5.10
N PHE A 22 -1.68 -7.67 -5.44
CA PHE A 22 -2.98 -6.99 -5.37
C PHE A 22 -3.47 -6.79 -3.93
N GLN A 23 -3.03 -7.63 -3.00
CA GLN A 23 -3.38 -7.58 -1.58
C GLN A 23 -2.39 -6.70 -0.82
N TYR A 24 -2.86 -5.97 0.19
CA TYR A 24 -2.01 -5.06 0.96
C TYR A 24 -1.02 -5.79 1.87
N GLU A 25 -1.34 -7.03 2.22
CA GLU A 25 -0.58 -7.90 3.10
C GLU A 25 0.62 -8.56 2.42
N CYS A 26 0.86 -8.30 1.13
CA CYS A 26 2.02 -8.84 0.43
C CYS A 26 3.33 -8.28 1.00
N GLU A 27 4.17 -9.14 1.55
CA GLU A 27 5.45 -8.75 2.15
C GLU A 27 6.54 -8.49 1.10
N GLU A 28 6.59 -9.32 0.06
CA GLU A 28 7.67 -9.32 -0.94
C GLU A 28 7.15 -9.07 -2.38
N PRO A 29 6.49 -7.92 -2.63
CA PRO A 29 5.79 -7.67 -3.87
C PRO A 29 6.71 -7.60 -5.09
N TYR A 30 7.93 -7.04 -4.96
CA TYR A 30 8.84 -6.90 -6.10
C TYR A 30 9.31 -8.25 -6.65
N GLY A 31 9.55 -9.24 -5.79
CA GLY A 31 9.90 -10.59 -6.23
C GLY A 31 8.80 -11.19 -7.09
N VAL A 32 7.55 -11.12 -6.62
CA VAL A 32 6.38 -11.60 -7.38
C VAL A 32 6.19 -10.81 -8.68
N LEU A 33 6.34 -9.48 -8.66
CA LEU A 33 6.21 -8.65 -9.87
C LEU A 33 7.27 -8.98 -10.92
N ASP A 34 8.51 -9.25 -10.52
CA ASP A 34 9.61 -9.62 -11.41
C ASP A 34 9.42 -11.03 -12.02
N GLU A 35 8.95 -11.98 -11.21
CA GLU A 35 8.57 -13.33 -11.67
C GLU A 35 7.46 -13.26 -12.72
N GLU A 36 6.38 -12.53 -12.43
CA GLU A 36 5.24 -12.36 -13.34
C GLU A 36 5.63 -11.59 -14.61
N ASN A 37 6.50 -10.58 -14.51
CA ASN A 37 7.03 -9.87 -15.68
C ASN A 37 7.85 -10.80 -16.58
N THR A 38 8.67 -11.68 -15.99
CA THR A 38 9.44 -12.69 -16.72
C THR A 38 8.52 -13.71 -17.39
N ARG A 39 7.45 -14.12 -16.70
CA ARG A 39 6.43 -15.03 -17.23
C ARG A 39 5.71 -14.43 -18.44
N ILE A 40 5.26 -13.17 -18.34
CA ILE A 40 4.65 -12.46 -19.47
C ILE A 40 5.61 -12.34 -20.64
N ALA A 41 6.88 -11.99 -20.39
CA ALA A 41 7.89 -11.87 -21.45
C ALA A 41 8.09 -13.19 -22.22
N ARG A 42 8.04 -14.34 -21.53
CA ARG A 42 8.11 -15.66 -22.16
C ARG A 42 6.90 -15.92 -23.06
N MET A 43 5.69 -15.68 -22.56
CA MET A 43 4.46 -15.89 -23.33
C MET A 43 4.39 -15.01 -24.57
N ASP A 44 4.95 -13.80 -24.48
CA ASP A 44 5.04 -12.88 -25.61
C ASP A 44 5.98 -13.37 -26.71
N LEU A 45 7.12 -13.96 -26.34
CA LEU A 45 8.05 -14.57 -27.29
C LEU A 45 7.39 -15.74 -28.02
N GLU A 46 6.64 -16.57 -27.29
CA GLU A 46 5.88 -17.68 -27.86
C GLU A 46 4.78 -17.17 -28.79
N LEU A 47 4.01 -16.16 -28.37
CA LEU A 47 2.99 -15.53 -29.17
C LEU A 47 3.56 -14.91 -30.45
N ALA A 48 4.73 -14.27 -30.38
CA ALA A 48 5.43 -13.74 -31.56
C ALA A 48 5.86 -14.87 -32.53
N GLY A 49 6.20 -16.04 -32.01
CA GLY A 49 6.43 -17.25 -32.81
C GLY A 49 5.16 -17.73 -33.52
N ILE A 50 4.04 -17.82 -32.79
CA ILE A 50 2.73 -18.22 -33.33
C ILE A 50 2.24 -17.22 -34.38
N LYS A 51 2.37 -15.91 -34.13
CA LYS A 51 2.02 -14.84 -35.08
C LYS A 51 2.80 -14.96 -36.39
N ARG A 52 4.12 -15.17 -36.32
CA ARG A 52 4.95 -15.39 -37.51
C ARG A 52 4.52 -16.62 -38.32
N GLN A 53 4.20 -17.72 -37.63
CA GLN A 53 3.73 -18.94 -38.30
C GLN A 53 2.36 -18.72 -38.96
N ALA A 54 1.41 -18.12 -38.24
CA ALA A 54 0.08 -17.86 -38.79
C ALA A 54 0.12 -16.91 -40.00
N GLN A 55 1.00 -15.91 -39.97
CA GLN A 55 1.22 -15.01 -41.11
C GLN A 55 1.75 -15.75 -42.34
N LEU A 56 2.63 -16.75 -42.15
CA LEU A 56 3.14 -17.58 -43.26
C LEU A 56 2.04 -18.41 -43.94
N PHE A 57 1.00 -18.78 -43.18
CA PHE A 57 -0.13 -19.59 -43.66
C PHE A 57 -1.40 -18.77 -43.92
N GLU A 58 -1.32 -17.43 -43.87
CA GLU A 58 -2.46 -16.51 -44.02
C GLU A 58 -3.64 -16.84 -43.07
N VAL A 59 -3.34 -17.38 -41.90
CA VAL A 59 -4.33 -17.73 -40.88
C VAL A 59 -4.61 -16.52 -40.00
N ALA A 60 -5.88 -16.13 -39.91
CA ALA A 60 -6.32 -15.12 -38.95
C ALA A 60 -6.14 -15.63 -37.51
N LEU A 61 -5.49 -14.85 -36.66
CA LEU A 61 -5.34 -15.15 -35.24
C LEU A 61 -6.32 -14.36 -34.38
N PRO A 62 -6.71 -14.90 -33.21
CA PRO A 62 -7.37 -14.14 -32.18
C PRO A 62 -6.53 -12.93 -31.74
N ASP A 63 -7.21 -11.94 -31.19
CA ASP A 63 -6.56 -10.79 -30.59
C ASP A 63 -6.14 -11.11 -29.14
N TYR A 64 -4.84 -11.00 -28.87
CA TYR A 64 -4.22 -11.38 -27.59
C TYR A 64 -3.96 -10.18 -26.68
N ARG A 65 -4.88 -9.20 -26.66
CA ARG A 65 -4.84 -7.99 -25.80
C ARG A 65 -4.64 -8.25 -24.30
N PHE A 66 -4.88 -9.47 -23.84
CA PHE A 66 -4.74 -9.84 -22.44
C PHE A 66 -3.31 -9.61 -21.89
N LEU A 67 -2.27 -10.02 -22.63
CA LEU A 67 -0.88 -9.86 -22.16
C LEU A 67 -0.48 -8.39 -22.03
N ASP A 68 -0.96 -7.54 -22.94
CA ASP A 68 -0.74 -6.09 -22.88
C ASP A 68 -1.40 -5.47 -21.64
N ASN A 69 -2.60 -5.93 -21.29
CA ASN A 69 -3.30 -5.52 -20.08
C ASN A 69 -2.54 -5.95 -18.81
N CYS A 70 -2.08 -7.21 -18.73
CA CYS A 70 -1.28 -7.68 -17.60
C CYS A 70 0.00 -6.87 -17.40
N ARG A 71 0.69 -6.50 -18.50
CA ARG A 71 1.86 -5.62 -18.39
C ARG A 71 1.53 -4.26 -17.85
N ARG A 72 0.41 -3.68 -18.28
CA ARG A 72 -0.06 -2.40 -17.76
C ARG A 72 -0.36 -2.52 -16.26
N GLU A 73 -1.06 -3.57 -15.85
CA GLU A 73 -1.39 -3.84 -14.46
C GLU A 73 -0.13 -4.05 -13.60
N LEU A 74 0.87 -4.81 -14.07
CA LEU A 74 2.16 -4.96 -13.36
C LEU A 74 2.88 -3.62 -13.16
N ARG A 75 2.92 -2.77 -14.19
CA ARG A 75 3.53 -1.43 -14.06
C ARG A 75 2.80 -0.58 -13.03
N LEU A 76 1.47 -0.63 -13.03
CA LEU A 76 0.66 0.09 -12.05
C LEU A 76 0.84 -0.47 -10.63
N LEU A 77 0.88 -1.80 -10.47
CA LEU A 77 1.17 -2.44 -9.19
C LEU A 77 2.53 -2.01 -8.64
N LYS A 78 3.57 -2.01 -9.49
CA LYS A 78 4.89 -1.51 -9.09
C LYS A 78 4.81 -0.08 -8.55
N VAL A 79 4.13 0.82 -9.26
CA VAL A 79 3.97 2.23 -8.84
C VAL A 79 3.27 2.33 -7.49
N VAL A 80 2.22 1.53 -7.24
CA VAL A 80 1.53 1.52 -5.94
C VAL A 80 2.47 1.03 -4.85
N TRP A 81 3.19 -0.06 -5.07
CA TRP A 81 4.12 -0.61 -4.09
C TRP A 81 5.29 0.34 -3.79
N ASP A 82 5.79 1.07 -4.79
CA ASP A 82 6.77 2.13 -4.58
C ASP A 82 6.23 3.17 -3.56
N TRP A 83 4.96 3.57 -3.71
CA TRP A 83 4.29 4.46 -2.75
C TRP A 83 4.07 3.83 -1.38
N VAL A 84 3.66 2.57 -1.31
CA VAL A 84 3.48 1.84 -0.06
C VAL A 84 4.77 1.85 0.75
N PHE A 85 5.88 1.44 0.15
CA PHE A 85 7.17 1.41 0.84
C PHE A 85 7.67 2.81 1.18
N PHE A 86 7.49 3.79 0.30
CA PHE A 86 7.90 5.16 0.58
C PHE A 86 7.16 5.76 1.78
N ILE A 87 5.83 5.60 1.83
CA ILE A 87 5.00 6.10 2.92
C ILE A 87 5.35 5.35 4.22
N ARG A 88 5.41 4.01 4.20
CA ARG A 88 5.79 3.21 5.37
C ARG A 88 7.16 3.59 5.91
N SER A 89 8.15 3.79 5.03
CA SER A 89 9.49 4.22 5.45
C SER A 89 9.46 5.62 6.08
N THR A 90 8.64 6.53 5.54
CA THR A 90 8.47 7.87 6.10
C THR A 90 7.83 7.81 7.49
N ILE A 91 6.75 7.05 7.65
CA ILE A 91 6.06 6.86 8.94
C ILE A 91 7.01 6.19 9.94
N SER A 92 7.73 5.14 9.52
CA SER A 92 8.71 4.44 10.36
C SER A 92 9.82 5.38 10.83
N ALA A 93 10.27 6.33 10.01
CA ALA A 93 11.26 7.31 10.44
C ALA A 93 10.72 8.25 11.54
N TRP A 94 9.40 8.46 11.59
CA TRP A 94 8.79 9.25 12.65
C TRP A 94 8.67 8.50 13.97
N HIS A 95 8.62 7.16 13.97
CA HIS A 95 8.48 6.36 15.19
C HIS A 95 9.57 6.66 16.22
N ASP A 96 10.79 6.92 15.77
CA ASP A 96 11.94 7.19 16.64
C ASP A 96 12.02 8.66 17.11
N THR A 97 11.06 9.51 16.73
CA THR A 97 11.06 10.93 17.11
C THR A 97 10.72 11.07 18.59
N PRO A 98 11.56 11.72 19.41
CA PRO A 98 11.24 11.99 20.80
C PRO A 98 9.94 12.80 20.92
N TRP A 99 9.06 12.43 21.84
CA TRP A 99 7.73 13.02 22.00
C TRP A 99 7.73 14.56 22.02
N ARG A 100 8.69 15.15 22.73
CA ARG A 100 8.84 16.60 22.88
C ARG A 100 9.24 17.32 21.57
N LEU A 101 9.77 16.57 20.60
CA LEU A 101 10.22 17.07 19.30
C LEU A 101 9.23 16.74 18.17
N VAL A 102 8.12 16.08 18.48
CA VAL A 102 7.10 15.74 17.47
C VAL A 102 6.44 17.02 16.95
N ASN A 103 6.63 17.28 15.66
CA ASN A 103 5.97 18.35 14.92
C ASN A 103 4.74 17.80 14.18
N VAL A 104 3.59 17.83 14.84
CA VAL A 104 2.35 17.27 14.29
C VAL A 104 1.93 17.96 12.99
N ASP A 105 2.06 19.28 12.91
CA ASP A 105 1.62 20.06 11.74
C ASP A 105 2.40 19.68 10.47
N GLU A 106 3.71 19.48 10.60
CA GLU A 106 4.57 19.06 9.50
C GLU A 106 4.29 17.62 9.05
N MET A 107 4.10 16.70 10.01
CA MET A 107 3.76 15.31 9.73
C MET A 107 2.38 15.21 9.06
N ASP A 108 1.38 15.90 9.59
CA ASP A 108 0.01 15.95 9.01
C ASP A 108 0.01 16.59 7.61
N PHE A 109 0.78 17.66 7.40
CA PHE A 109 0.98 18.22 6.07
C PHE A 109 1.57 17.20 5.09
N THR A 110 2.55 16.41 5.53
CA THR A 110 3.18 15.36 4.72
C THR A 110 2.18 14.26 4.35
N LEU A 111 1.37 13.79 5.30
CA LEU A 111 0.31 12.79 5.04
C LEU A 111 -0.79 13.32 4.11
N LYS A 112 -1.17 14.59 4.27
CA LYS A 112 -2.10 15.28 3.34
C LYS A 112 -1.51 15.36 1.94
N LEU A 113 -0.20 15.57 1.81
CA LEU A 113 0.49 15.59 0.52
C LEU A 113 0.45 14.21 -0.14
N PHE A 114 0.71 13.13 0.61
CA PHE A 114 0.58 11.75 0.12
C PHE A 114 -0.85 11.46 -0.34
N SER A 115 -1.84 11.78 0.48
CA SER A 115 -3.25 11.58 0.16
C SER A 115 -3.68 12.36 -1.09
N SER A 116 -3.40 13.66 -1.14
CA SER A 116 -3.96 14.56 -2.15
C SER A 116 -3.19 14.64 -3.46
N LYS A 117 -1.85 14.54 -3.43
CA LYS A 117 -1.00 14.71 -4.61
C LYS A 117 -0.41 13.40 -5.14
N ALA A 118 -0.27 12.38 -4.31
CA ALA A 118 0.23 11.08 -4.77
C ALA A 118 -0.92 10.12 -5.03
N LEU A 119 -1.60 9.68 -3.98
CA LEU A 119 -2.59 8.60 -4.03
C LEU A 119 -3.81 8.96 -4.89
N ARG A 120 -4.37 10.16 -4.75
CA ARG A 120 -5.52 10.60 -5.58
C ARG A 120 -5.21 10.76 -7.07
N ARG A 121 -3.94 10.89 -7.45
CA ARG A 121 -3.52 11.02 -8.86
C ARG A 121 -3.28 9.68 -9.55
N LEU A 122 -3.29 8.59 -8.79
CA LEU A 122 -3.23 7.25 -9.37
C LEU A 122 -4.48 6.94 -10.18
N ASP A 123 -4.33 6.03 -11.14
CA ASP A 123 -5.40 5.60 -12.03
C ASP A 123 -6.64 5.16 -11.22
N LYS A 124 -7.84 5.44 -11.73
CA LYS A 124 -9.09 5.06 -11.06
C LYS A 124 -9.16 3.56 -10.80
N GLU A 125 -8.63 2.75 -11.71
CA GLU A 125 -8.59 1.30 -11.56
C GLU A 125 -7.72 0.87 -10.38
N VAL A 126 -6.53 1.47 -10.26
CA VAL A 126 -5.61 1.25 -9.13
C VAL A 126 -6.28 1.56 -7.80
N ARG A 127 -7.07 2.64 -7.76
CA ARG A 127 -7.75 3.07 -6.54
C ARG A 127 -8.84 2.10 -6.05
N ALA A 128 -9.24 1.14 -6.87
CA ALA A 128 -10.15 0.07 -6.48
C ALA A 128 -9.43 -1.17 -5.94
N TRP A 129 -8.10 -1.25 -6.03
CA TRP A 129 -7.34 -2.42 -5.61
C TRP A 129 -7.13 -2.48 -4.10
N PRO A 130 -7.14 -3.67 -3.48
CA PRO A 130 -6.95 -3.83 -2.03
C PRO A 130 -5.65 -3.19 -1.52
N VAL A 131 -4.54 -3.33 -2.24
CA VAL A 131 -3.26 -2.68 -1.90
C VAL A 131 -3.37 -1.15 -1.79
N PHE A 132 -4.15 -0.50 -2.65
CA PHE A 132 -4.38 0.94 -2.57
C PHE A 132 -5.25 1.30 -1.35
N LEU A 133 -6.33 0.54 -1.14
CA LEU A 133 -7.23 0.77 -0.02
C LEU A 133 -6.52 0.61 1.32
N GLY A 134 -5.61 -0.36 1.43
CA GLY A 134 -4.79 -0.59 2.61
C GLY A 134 -3.88 0.61 2.93
N ILE A 135 -3.14 1.12 1.95
CA ILE A 135 -2.26 2.28 2.19
C ILE A 135 -3.03 3.58 2.45
N GLU A 136 -4.19 3.75 1.80
CA GLU A 136 -5.08 4.89 2.10
C GLU A 136 -5.62 4.83 3.54
N ALA A 137 -5.98 3.64 4.01
CA ALA A 137 -6.41 3.42 5.39
C ALA A 137 -5.26 3.69 6.37
N GLU A 138 -4.04 3.22 6.08
CA GLU A 138 -2.87 3.46 6.94
C GLU A 138 -2.56 4.96 7.09
N VAL A 139 -2.54 5.71 5.97
CA VAL A 139 -2.34 7.17 5.99
C VAL A 139 -3.44 7.86 6.82
N ARG A 140 -4.70 7.45 6.66
CA ARG A 140 -5.83 8.02 7.40
C ARG A 140 -5.72 7.73 8.90
N ASN A 141 -5.42 6.49 9.28
CA ASN A 141 -5.25 6.08 10.68
C ASN A 141 -4.09 6.84 11.33
N MET A 142 -3.01 7.07 10.58
CA MET A 142 -1.89 7.89 11.05
C MET A 142 -2.30 9.35 11.26
N MET A 143 -3.08 9.95 10.33
CA MET A 143 -3.61 11.31 10.52
C MET A 143 -4.50 11.42 11.76
N THR A 144 -5.38 10.45 12.01
CA THR A 144 -6.19 10.44 13.25
C THR A 144 -5.33 10.30 14.50
N SER A 145 -4.34 9.40 14.46
CA SER A 145 -3.41 9.21 15.58
C SER A 145 -2.59 10.47 15.88
N LEU A 146 -2.16 11.20 14.85
CA LEU A 146 -1.46 12.48 14.99
C LEU A 146 -2.33 13.58 15.61
N ARG A 147 -3.64 13.60 15.34
CA ARG A 147 -4.57 14.54 16.00
C ARG A 147 -4.68 14.27 17.49
N ALA A 148 -4.86 13.01 17.87
CA ALA A 148 -4.86 12.60 19.28
C ALA A 148 -3.54 12.96 19.96
N VAL A 149 -2.40 12.77 19.28
CA VAL A 149 -1.09 13.21 19.74
C VAL A 149 -1.04 14.73 19.98
N SER A 150 -1.59 15.55 19.06
CA SER A 150 -1.66 17.01 19.23
C SER A 150 -2.46 17.41 20.47
N GLU A 151 -3.59 16.76 20.72
CA GLU A 151 -4.42 17.00 21.90
C GLU A 151 -3.66 16.65 23.20
N LEU A 152 -2.90 15.54 23.17
CA LEU A 152 -2.06 15.11 24.30
C LEU A 152 -0.85 16.01 24.55
N GLN A 153 -0.36 16.75 23.56
CA GLN A 153 0.70 17.75 23.73
C GLN A 153 0.22 19.04 24.41
N ASN A 154 -1.09 19.24 24.58
CA ASN A 154 -1.64 20.43 25.23
C ASN A 154 -1.13 20.54 26.69
N PRO A 155 -0.50 21.65 27.10
CA PRO A 155 0.00 21.84 28.48
C PRO A 155 -1.07 21.72 29.57
N ALA A 156 -2.36 21.84 29.22
CA ALA A 156 -3.48 21.63 30.14
C ALA A 156 -3.70 20.15 30.52
N ILE A 157 -3.10 19.21 29.78
CA ILE A 157 -3.18 17.77 30.03
C ILE A 157 -2.45 17.42 31.33
N ARG A 158 -3.22 16.93 32.29
CA ARG A 158 -2.76 16.41 33.59
C ARG A 158 -2.80 14.88 33.66
N GLY A 159 -2.15 14.29 34.67
CA GLY A 159 -2.08 12.84 34.92
C GLY A 159 -3.41 12.08 34.91
N ARG A 160 -4.54 12.73 35.21
CA ARG A 160 -5.88 12.12 35.09
C ARG A 160 -6.26 11.76 33.65
N HIS A 161 -5.90 12.58 32.66
CA HIS A 161 -6.22 12.31 31.26
C HIS A 161 -5.35 11.17 30.74
N TRP A 162 -4.07 11.14 31.15
CA TRP A 162 -3.20 9.99 30.91
C TRP A 162 -3.75 8.69 31.53
N SER A 163 -4.34 8.78 32.73
CA SER A 163 -4.98 7.63 33.38
C SER A 163 -6.25 7.16 32.64
N GLN A 164 -7.04 8.09 32.12
CA GLN A 164 -8.22 7.80 31.29
C GLN A 164 -7.82 7.14 29.98
N LEU A 165 -6.80 7.68 29.29
CA LEU A 165 -6.28 7.10 28.05
C LEU A 165 -5.72 5.69 28.25
N MET A 166 -4.99 5.44 29.34
CA MET A 166 -4.52 4.09 29.67
C MET A 166 -5.67 3.11 29.95
N ALA A 167 -6.75 3.57 30.58
CA ALA A 167 -7.92 2.76 30.85
C ALA A 167 -8.68 2.41 29.55
N ALA A 168 -8.84 3.39 28.67
CA ALA A 168 -9.43 3.30 27.34
C ALA A 168 -8.69 2.30 26.44
N THR A 169 -7.39 2.56 26.24
CA THR A 169 -6.51 1.77 25.35
C THR A 169 -6.12 0.42 25.95
N LYS A 170 -6.34 0.22 27.26
CA LYS A 170 -5.89 -0.94 28.04
C LYS A 170 -4.38 -1.16 28.02
N VAL A 171 -3.61 -0.12 27.67
CA VAL A 171 -2.14 -0.13 27.68
C VAL A 171 -1.65 0.62 28.91
N ARG A 172 -0.66 0.06 29.62
CA ARG A 172 0.06 0.77 30.67
C ARG A 172 1.29 1.43 30.06
N PHE A 173 1.37 2.74 30.13
CA PHE A 173 2.56 3.48 29.70
C PHE A 173 2.91 4.57 30.70
N VAL A 174 4.21 4.87 30.80
CA VAL A 174 4.73 5.96 31.61
C VAL A 174 5.34 6.96 30.66
N MET A 175 4.80 8.17 30.62
CA MET A 175 5.42 9.28 29.90
C MET A 175 6.72 9.67 30.62
N ASP A 176 7.84 9.42 29.99
CA ASP A 176 9.16 9.82 30.44
C ASP A 176 9.90 10.63 29.36
N GLU A 177 11.15 11.00 29.61
CA GLU A 177 11.94 11.79 28.66
C GLU A 177 12.38 10.99 27.43
N ASN A 178 12.29 9.66 27.50
CA ASN A 178 12.68 8.74 26.43
C ASN A 178 11.49 8.32 25.55
N THR A 179 10.27 8.71 25.92
CA THR A 179 9.06 8.36 25.17
C THR A 179 9.14 8.91 23.75
N VAL A 180 8.95 8.04 22.78
CA VAL A 180 8.96 8.39 21.35
C VAL A 180 7.56 8.34 20.76
N LEU A 181 7.39 8.95 19.59
CA LEU A 181 6.11 8.94 18.88
C LEU A 181 5.60 7.51 18.62
N GLY A 182 6.50 6.57 18.36
CA GLY A 182 6.13 5.18 18.13
C GLY A 182 5.40 4.52 19.29
N ASP A 183 5.76 4.85 20.53
CA ASP A 183 5.08 4.34 21.73
C ASP A 183 3.61 4.77 21.77
N LEU A 184 3.33 5.97 21.26
CA LEU A 184 1.99 6.55 21.26
C LEU A 184 1.16 6.11 20.06
N ILE A 185 1.79 5.91 18.90
CA ILE A 185 1.14 5.30 17.74
C ILE A 185 0.69 3.86 18.07
N ASN A 186 1.50 3.11 18.82
CA ASN A 186 1.19 1.74 19.24
C ASN A 186 -0.02 1.65 20.18
N LEU A 187 -0.48 2.76 20.76
CA LEU A 187 -1.75 2.83 21.49
C LEU A 187 -2.97 2.71 20.57
N ASN A 188 -2.77 2.73 19.25
CA ASN A 188 -3.81 2.70 18.23
C ASN A 188 -4.89 3.77 18.47
N LEU A 189 -4.44 5.01 18.72
CA LEU A 189 -5.31 6.15 19.10
C LEU A 189 -6.45 6.38 18.10
N HIS A 190 -6.25 6.02 16.83
CA HIS A 190 -7.29 6.05 15.80
C HIS A 190 -8.53 5.18 16.09
N ASN A 191 -8.45 4.21 17.01
CA ASN A 191 -9.59 3.40 17.43
C ASN A 191 -10.37 4.01 18.62
N PHE A 192 -9.86 5.09 19.21
CA PHE A 192 -10.40 5.69 20.44
C PHE A 192 -10.72 7.17 20.28
N GLU A 193 -11.00 7.62 19.04
CA GLU A 193 -11.24 9.04 18.71
C GLU A 193 -12.30 9.69 19.63
N ASP A 194 -13.33 8.96 20.05
CA ASP A 194 -14.38 9.44 20.97
C ASP A 194 -13.98 9.55 22.45
N GLU A 195 -12.89 8.90 22.88
CA GLU A 195 -12.45 8.86 24.29
C GLU A 195 -11.26 9.81 24.59
N VAL A 196 -10.64 10.39 23.54
CA VAL A 196 -9.48 11.30 23.66
C VAL A 196 -9.87 12.79 23.70
N HIS A 197 -11.14 13.11 23.44
CA HIS A 197 -11.68 14.48 23.48
C HIS A 197 -12.05 15.01 24.88
#